data_AF-A0A1G0I4Z6-F1
#
_entry.id   AF-A0A1G0I4Z6-F1
#
_cell.length_a   1.000
_cell.length_b   1.000
_cell.length_c   1.000
_cell.angle_alpha   90.00
_cell.angle_beta   90.00
_cell.angle_gamma   90.00
#
_symmetry.space_group_name_H-M   'P 1'
#
loop_
_entity.id
_entity.type
_entity.pdbx_description
1 polymer ?
#
loop_
_entity_poly.entity_id
_entity_poly.type
_entity_poly.pdbx_seq_one_letter_code
_entity_poly.pdbx_strand_id
1 'polypeptide(L)'
;MTQVRNAITADLELLQRSVKEIPKSPTTCRDYAHRGVALAAMDEIFAHTVPSYPQMMATHSYLLTAIKTQFGTVLKLRSVLAPSPRDLVPFVLMLAIHTRLNPEALLGSNQDDYRTEDRLGERRFRPRVNKGRARRKQMPSSPVEAAYDNPHSIVEFLNGWTARLRKLAKPEIANRLLLFVPRTAFSGVSFFEVESGVGGTTWATALRNFREDHNLKRFTLQQVRPTTLDIGRAIHDNDLRAAQALGDHRSPETTNSHYTSGAQRERNAERLGEISTLRRRWLDTGGKADPRNAPVDADEGAVTPGWGCLEPFESPYSPNGKLCSAFGRCPACHLTQLDIHSVYAAAQSLNLLDAVRRARETMDPQGWLERMAPVEKKLVHFWLPQFSPEILEQAKSLNLPPLPTPD
;
A
#
# COMPACT_ATOMS: atom_id res chain seq x y z
N MET A 1 8.43 16.18 -1.54
CA MET A 1 8.32 16.39 -3.00
C MET A 1 7.70 17.75 -3.28
N THR A 2 6.47 18.01 -2.81
CA THR A 2 5.74 19.27 -3.03
C THR A 2 6.54 20.52 -2.71
N GLN A 3 7.25 20.55 -1.57
CA GLN A 3 8.11 21.69 -1.21
C GLN A 3 9.21 21.98 -2.26
N VAL A 4 9.89 20.94 -2.75
CA VAL A 4 10.94 21.09 -3.77
C VAL A 4 10.31 21.55 -5.08
N ARG A 5 9.21 20.90 -5.51
CA ARG A 5 8.52 21.25 -6.76
C ARG A 5 8.03 22.71 -6.75
N ASN A 6 7.40 23.15 -5.66
CA ASN A 6 6.89 24.52 -5.54
C ASN A 6 8.04 25.54 -5.55
N ALA A 7 9.13 25.28 -4.81
CA ALA A 7 10.29 26.18 -4.80
C ALA A 7 10.91 26.32 -6.20
N ILE A 8 11.10 25.20 -6.91
CA ILE A 8 11.64 25.20 -8.27
C ILE A 8 10.70 25.89 -9.25
N THR A 9 9.39 25.63 -9.16
CA THR A 9 8.39 26.26 -10.04
C THR A 9 8.37 27.77 -9.85
N ALA A 10 8.35 28.25 -8.60
CA ALA A 10 8.41 29.66 -8.29
C ALA A 10 9.70 30.33 -8.79
N ASP A 11 10.85 29.66 -8.62
CA ASP A 11 12.13 30.18 -9.12
C ASP A 11 12.20 30.22 -10.65
N LEU A 12 11.62 29.22 -11.34
CA LEU A 12 11.52 29.21 -12.81
C LEU A 12 10.60 30.33 -13.33
N GLU A 13 9.49 30.61 -12.65
CA GLU A 13 8.62 31.74 -12.98
C GLU A 13 9.33 33.09 -12.78
N LEU A 14 10.08 33.25 -11.67
CA LEU A 14 10.89 34.44 -11.42
C LEU A 14 11.96 34.64 -12.49
N LEU A 15 12.65 33.57 -12.88
CA LEU A 15 13.63 33.58 -13.97
C LEU A 15 12.99 34.10 -15.25
N GLN A 16 11.86 33.51 -15.67
CA GLN A 16 11.20 33.88 -16.93
C GLN A 16 10.76 35.35 -16.96
N ARG A 17 10.31 35.90 -15.84
CA ARG A 17 9.89 37.31 -15.74
C ARG A 17 11.08 38.28 -15.80
N SER A 18 12.22 37.89 -15.23
CA SER A 18 13.41 38.76 -15.13
C SER A 18 14.38 38.66 -16.32
N VAL A 19 14.10 37.88 -17.37
CA VAL A 19 14.98 37.79 -18.56
C VAL A 19 15.26 39.16 -19.19
N LYS A 20 14.27 40.06 -19.20
CA LYS A 20 14.43 41.41 -19.77
C LYS A 20 15.20 42.40 -18.88
N GLU A 21 15.42 42.02 -17.62
CA GLU A 21 16.05 42.84 -16.58
C GLU A 21 17.55 42.51 -16.42
N ILE A 22 18.08 41.59 -17.24
CA ILE A 22 19.48 41.18 -17.17
C ILE A 22 20.38 42.39 -17.53
N PRO A 23 21.32 42.79 -16.64
CA PRO A 23 22.23 43.90 -16.91
C PRO A 23 23.15 43.59 -18.11
N LYS A 24 23.13 44.44 -19.14
CA LYS A 24 24.01 44.31 -20.32
C LYS A 24 25.47 44.65 -20.02
N SER A 25 25.72 45.51 -19.04
CA SER A 25 27.05 45.97 -18.65
C SER A 25 27.09 46.14 -17.13
N PRO A 26 27.16 45.04 -16.38
CA PRO A 26 27.14 45.09 -14.91
C PRO A 26 28.40 45.81 -14.40
N THR A 27 28.22 46.73 -13.48
CA THR A 27 29.31 47.46 -12.82
C THR A 27 29.46 47.08 -11.34
N THR A 28 28.44 46.41 -10.77
CA THR A 28 28.42 46.03 -9.38
C THR A 28 27.62 44.74 -9.15
N CYS A 29 27.87 44.05 -8.03
CA CYS A 29 27.06 42.90 -7.62
C CYS A 29 25.60 43.27 -7.33
N ARG A 30 25.31 44.55 -7.04
CA ARG A 30 23.94 45.04 -6.81
C ARG A 30 23.06 44.96 -8.06
N ASP A 31 23.65 44.93 -9.25
CA ASP A 31 22.92 44.77 -10.52
C ASP A 31 22.23 43.40 -10.61
N TYR A 32 22.67 42.43 -9.79
CA TYR A 32 22.09 41.09 -9.67
C TYR A 32 21.38 40.88 -8.32
N ALA A 33 20.96 41.96 -7.63
CA ALA A 33 20.38 41.84 -6.30
C ALA A 33 18.98 41.20 -6.26
N HIS A 34 18.29 41.13 -7.40
CA HIS A 34 17.03 40.42 -7.51
C HIS A 34 17.27 38.95 -7.88
N ARG A 35 16.65 38.02 -7.15
CA ARG A 35 16.83 36.57 -7.35
C ARG A 35 16.50 36.13 -8.77
N GLY A 36 15.41 36.65 -9.35
CA GLY A 36 15.02 36.37 -10.73
C GLY A 36 16.07 36.83 -11.74
N VAL A 37 16.66 38.01 -11.53
CA VAL A 37 17.70 38.57 -12.41
C VAL A 37 18.98 37.73 -12.33
N ALA A 38 19.40 37.34 -11.13
CA ALA A 38 20.57 36.46 -10.96
C ALA A 38 20.36 35.08 -11.59
N LEU A 39 19.16 34.51 -11.47
CA LEU A 39 18.80 33.24 -12.12
C LEU A 39 18.80 33.36 -13.65
N ALA A 40 18.17 34.41 -14.18
CA ALA A 40 18.08 34.64 -15.62
C ALA A 40 19.46 34.91 -16.23
N ALA A 41 20.29 35.71 -15.56
CA ALA A 41 21.68 35.94 -15.96
C ALA A 41 22.50 34.64 -15.93
N MET A 42 22.33 33.80 -14.90
CA MET A 42 23.01 32.50 -14.83
C MET A 42 22.52 31.53 -15.91
N ASP A 43 21.25 31.59 -16.29
CA ASP A 43 20.73 30.78 -17.40
C ASP A 43 21.30 31.23 -18.75
N GLU A 44 21.33 32.55 -19.00
CA GLU A 44 21.87 33.14 -20.23
C GLU A 44 23.38 32.88 -20.39
N ILE A 45 24.17 33.19 -19.37
CA ILE A 45 25.64 33.03 -19.40
C ILE A 45 26.04 31.58 -19.64
N PHE A 46 25.31 30.65 -19.03
CA PHE A 46 25.62 29.22 -19.09
C PHE A 46 24.71 28.46 -20.06
N ALA A 47 24.08 29.10 -21.05
CA ALA A 47 23.09 28.45 -21.93
C ALA A 47 23.57 27.10 -22.53
N HIS A 48 24.87 26.98 -22.80
CA HIS A 48 25.51 25.80 -23.41
C HIS A 48 26.40 24.99 -22.47
N THR A 49 26.45 25.33 -21.17
CA THR A 49 27.30 24.65 -20.19
C THR A 49 26.59 24.51 -18.84
N VAL A 50 27.15 23.69 -17.94
CA VAL A 50 26.63 23.60 -16.58
C VAL A 50 27.24 24.74 -15.75
N PRO A 51 26.45 25.53 -15.01
CA PRO A 51 26.98 26.58 -14.13
C PRO A 51 28.00 26.00 -13.15
N SER A 52 29.23 26.49 -13.24
CA SER A 52 30.35 26.03 -12.40
C SER A 52 31.02 27.19 -11.68
N TYR A 53 31.42 26.95 -10.43
CA TYR A 53 32.09 27.96 -9.61
C TYR A 53 33.37 28.52 -10.26
N PRO A 54 34.30 27.68 -10.79
CA PRO A 54 35.54 28.18 -11.36
C PRO A 54 35.31 29.11 -12.56
N GLN A 55 34.35 28.77 -13.42
CA GLN A 55 34.00 29.61 -14.57
C GLN A 55 33.40 30.94 -14.12
N MET A 56 32.43 30.93 -13.18
CA MET A 56 31.85 32.16 -12.65
C MET A 56 32.89 33.08 -11.99
N MET A 57 33.87 32.50 -11.30
CA MET A 57 34.94 33.25 -10.66
C MET A 57 35.87 33.92 -11.68
N ALA A 58 36.15 33.23 -12.79
CA ALA A 58 37.04 33.74 -13.84
C ALA A 58 36.37 34.81 -14.72
N THR A 59 35.09 34.66 -15.06
CA THR A 59 34.44 35.50 -16.10
C THR A 59 33.29 36.36 -15.62
N HIS A 60 32.68 36.07 -14.46
CA HIS A 60 31.45 36.75 -13.99
C HIS A 60 31.46 37.00 -12.47
N SER A 61 32.48 37.70 -11.97
CA SER A 61 32.74 37.92 -10.54
C SER A 61 31.61 38.69 -9.82
N TYR A 62 30.95 39.66 -10.47
CA TYR A 62 29.83 40.40 -9.88
C TYR A 62 28.61 39.50 -9.62
N LEU A 63 28.25 38.66 -10.58
CA LEU A 63 27.17 37.68 -10.41
C LEU A 63 27.53 36.67 -9.32
N LEU A 64 28.76 36.13 -9.32
CA LEU A 64 29.21 35.22 -8.27
C LEU A 64 29.11 35.85 -6.87
N THR A 65 29.52 37.11 -6.74
CA THR A 65 29.47 37.85 -5.48
C THR A 65 28.03 38.07 -5.03
N ALA A 66 27.12 38.44 -5.93
CA ALA A 66 25.70 38.58 -5.62
C ALA A 66 25.09 37.26 -5.11
N ILE A 67 25.38 36.15 -5.80
CA ILE A 67 24.90 34.82 -5.40
C ILE A 67 25.38 34.45 -4.00
N LYS A 68 26.68 34.64 -3.72
CA LYS A 68 27.27 34.31 -2.42
C LYS A 68 26.69 35.13 -1.27
N THR A 69 26.54 36.43 -1.50
CA THR A 69 26.14 37.37 -0.45
C THR A 69 24.64 37.36 -0.20
N GLN A 70 23.82 37.09 -1.22
CA GLN A 70 22.36 37.27 -1.12
C GLN A 70 21.57 35.96 -1.24
N PHE A 71 22.06 34.97 -1.98
CA PHE A 71 21.30 33.76 -2.33
C PHE A 71 21.93 32.46 -1.83
N GLY A 72 23.03 32.56 -1.06
CA GLY A 72 23.73 31.44 -0.44
C GLY A 72 24.85 30.90 -1.31
N THR A 73 24.67 29.76 -1.96
CA THR A 73 25.73 29.10 -2.73
C THR A 73 25.36 28.97 -4.20
N VAL A 74 26.37 28.94 -5.07
CA VAL A 74 26.19 28.63 -6.50
C VAL A 74 25.45 27.32 -6.67
N LEU A 75 25.74 26.31 -5.85
CA LEU A 75 25.05 25.02 -5.88
C LEU A 75 23.55 25.13 -5.58
N LYS A 76 23.17 25.99 -4.63
CA LYS A 76 21.76 26.23 -4.25
C LYS A 76 21.00 26.98 -5.33
N LEU A 77 21.64 27.91 -6.03
CA LEU A 77 20.99 28.60 -7.16
C LEU A 77 20.92 27.69 -8.39
N ARG A 78 22.01 26.95 -8.66
CA ARG A 78 22.10 25.99 -9.77
C ARG A 78 21.03 24.90 -9.70
N SER A 79 20.57 24.50 -8.50
CA SER A 79 19.52 23.47 -8.38
C SER A 79 18.22 23.84 -9.07
N VAL A 80 17.95 25.14 -9.31
CA VAL A 80 16.81 25.59 -10.13
C VAL A 80 16.94 25.13 -11.59
N LEU A 81 18.14 25.25 -12.16
CA LEU A 81 18.42 24.94 -13.58
C LEU A 81 18.83 23.49 -13.80
N ALA A 82 19.36 22.84 -12.76
CA ALA A 82 19.93 21.51 -12.83
C ALA A 82 19.78 20.81 -11.47
N PRO A 83 18.89 19.80 -11.33
CA PRO A 83 18.74 19.09 -10.06
C PRO A 83 20.07 18.45 -9.61
N SER A 84 20.28 18.39 -8.30
CA SER A 84 21.30 17.53 -7.70
C SER A 84 20.71 16.17 -7.34
N PRO A 85 21.55 15.13 -7.09
CA PRO A 85 21.06 13.81 -6.67
C PRO A 85 20.08 13.86 -5.50
N ARG A 86 20.36 14.73 -4.52
CA ARG A 86 19.55 14.93 -3.31
C ARG A 86 18.17 15.52 -3.62
N ASP A 87 18.05 16.35 -4.66
CA ASP A 87 16.80 17.01 -5.02
C ASP A 87 15.83 16.04 -5.70
N LEU A 88 16.37 15.00 -6.37
CA LEU A 88 15.59 13.95 -7.04
C LEU A 88 15.01 12.89 -6.09
N VAL A 89 15.62 12.66 -4.92
CA VAL A 89 15.19 11.64 -3.95
C VAL A 89 13.68 11.63 -3.69
N PRO A 90 13.02 12.76 -3.33
CA PRO A 90 11.59 12.73 -3.07
C PRO A 90 10.76 12.32 -4.29
N PHE A 91 11.18 12.65 -5.52
CA PHE A 91 10.47 12.24 -6.74
C PHE A 91 10.66 10.74 -7.01
N VAL A 92 11.87 10.22 -6.78
CA VAL A 92 12.15 8.78 -6.89
C VAL A 92 11.31 8.00 -5.87
N LEU A 93 11.19 8.46 -4.63
CA LEU A 93 10.36 7.79 -3.62
C LEU A 93 8.88 7.78 -4.00
N MET A 94 8.34 8.93 -4.46
CA MET A 94 6.95 9.01 -4.90
C MET A 94 6.69 8.11 -6.12
N LEU A 95 7.57 8.13 -7.12
CA LEU A 95 7.45 7.22 -8.26
C LEU A 95 7.54 5.77 -7.82
N ALA A 96 8.43 5.41 -6.88
CA ALA A 96 8.52 4.04 -6.36
C ALA A 96 7.23 3.59 -5.67
N ILE A 97 6.58 4.48 -4.91
CA ILE A 97 5.30 4.19 -4.24
C ILE A 97 4.19 3.99 -5.28
N HIS A 98 3.99 4.92 -6.21
CA HIS A 98 2.87 4.86 -7.15
C HIS A 98 3.06 3.81 -8.25
N THR A 99 4.26 3.73 -8.81
CA THR A 99 4.54 2.81 -9.92
C THR A 99 4.92 1.41 -9.43
N ARG A 100 5.31 1.29 -8.16
CA ARG A 100 5.82 0.04 -7.55
C ARG A 100 7.04 -0.53 -8.26
N LEU A 101 7.70 0.20 -9.18
CA LEU A 101 8.84 -0.32 -9.94
C LEU A 101 9.97 -0.78 -9.00
N ASN A 102 10.73 -1.80 -9.42
CA ASN A 102 11.94 -2.15 -8.68
C ASN A 102 12.97 -1.01 -8.78
N PRO A 103 13.86 -0.87 -7.78
CA PRO A 103 14.87 0.18 -7.75
C PRO A 103 15.70 0.29 -9.03
N GLU A 104 16.12 -0.86 -9.57
CA GLU A 104 16.92 -0.93 -10.80
C GLU A 104 16.18 -0.36 -12.02
N ALA A 105 14.93 -0.77 -12.24
CA ALA A 105 14.17 -0.22 -13.37
C ALA A 105 13.87 1.26 -13.16
N LEU A 106 13.50 1.67 -11.94
CA LEU A 106 13.17 3.06 -11.68
C LEU A 106 14.37 4.00 -11.87
N LEU A 107 15.52 3.68 -11.28
CA LEU A 107 16.72 4.51 -11.36
C LEU A 107 17.33 4.52 -12.77
N GLY A 108 17.25 3.40 -13.49
CA GLY A 108 17.75 3.26 -14.86
C GLY A 108 16.75 3.62 -15.97
N SER A 109 15.59 4.16 -15.62
CA SER A 109 14.50 4.42 -16.58
C SER A 109 14.81 5.57 -17.56
N ASN A 110 14.22 5.47 -18.75
CA ASN A 110 14.23 6.49 -19.79
C ASN A 110 12.94 7.30 -19.82
N GLN A 111 12.94 8.45 -20.47
CA GLN A 111 11.71 9.23 -20.68
C GLN A 111 10.67 8.42 -21.47
N ASP A 112 11.12 7.75 -22.52
CA ASP A 112 10.26 6.97 -23.43
C ASP A 112 9.60 5.75 -22.78
N ASP A 113 10.07 5.36 -21.59
CA ASP A 113 9.44 4.31 -20.80
C ASP A 113 8.11 4.78 -20.20
N TYR A 114 7.87 6.09 -20.07
CA TYR A 114 6.66 6.62 -19.44
C TYR A 114 5.72 7.21 -20.48
N ARG A 115 4.57 6.58 -20.71
CA ARG A 115 3.63 6.97 -21.76
C ARG A 115 2.23 7.18 -21.21
N THR A 116 1.43 7.96 -21.92
CA THR A 116 -0.02 8.03 -21.70
C THR A 116 -0.73 7.31 -22.83
N GLU A 117 -1.74 6.51 -22.49
CA GLU A 117 -2.58 5.75 -23.42
C GLU A 117 -4.05 6.02 -23.10
N ASP A 118 -4.89 6.17 -24.12
CA ASP A 118 -6.34 6.20 -23.94
C ASP A 118 -6.88 4.79 -23.80
N ARG A 119 -7.67 4.54 -22.75
CA ARG A 119 -8.31 3.25 -22.51
C ARG A 119 -9.74 3.47 -22.03
N LEU A 120 -10.71 3.03 -22.84
CA LEU A 120 -12.14 3.17 -22.56
C LEU A 120 -12.56 4.64 -22.31
N GLY A 121 -11.98 5.58 -23.06
CA GLY A 121 -12.28 7.01 -22.92
C GLY A 121 -11.53 7.72 -21.79
N GLU A 122 -10.70 7.01 -21.02
CA GLU A 122 -9.86 7.60 -19.97
C GLU A 122 -8.38 7.62 -20.37
N ARG A 123 -7.74 8.78 -20.20
CA ARG A 123 -6.27 8.89 -20.32
C ARG A 123 -5.61 8.22 -19.13
N ARG A 124 -4.76 7.23 -19.40
CA ARG A 124 -4.03 6.47 -18.38
C ARG A 124 -2.53 6.56 -18.56
N PHE A 125 -1.84 6.79 -17.46
CA PHE A 125 -0.40 6.78 -17.35
C PHE A 125 0.13 5.35 -17.20
N ARG A 126 1.08 4.97 -18.05
CA ARG A 126 1.68 3.64 -18.11
C ARG A 126 3.19 3.71 -18.22
N PRO A 127 3.91 3.43 -17.12
CA PRO A 127 5.30 3.04 -17.17
C PRO A 127 5.45 1.70 -17.90
N ARG A 128 6.36 1.64 -18.87
CA ARG A 128 6.75 0.49 -19.69
C ARG A 128 8.25 0.22 -19.56
N VAL A 129 8.77 0.29 -18.34
CA VAL A 129 10.20 0.21 -18.06
C VAL A 129 10.74 -1.20 -18.35
N ASN A 130 11.86 -1.28 -19.05
CA ASN A 130 12.50 -2.54 -19.41
C ASN A 130 13.23 -3.14 -18.21
N LYS A 131 12.99 -4.43 -17.92
CA LYS A 131 13.77 -5.19 -16.92
C LYS A 131 14.76 -6.09 -17.65
N GLY A 132 16.06 -5.85 -17.50
CA GLY A 132 17.12 -6.66 -18.13
C GLY A 132 17.06 -8.17 -17.84
N ARG A 133 16.35 -8.58 -16.77
CA ARG A 133 16.23 -9.99 -16.34
C ARG A 133 14.87 -10.65 -16.65
N ALA A 134 13.87 -9.91 -17.11
CA ALA A 134 12.53 -10.47 -17.37
C ALA A 134 12.06 -10.03 -18.75
N ARG A 135 11.74 -10.99 -19.63
CA ARG A 135 11.22 -10.75 -20.99
C ARG A 135 9.85 -10.04 -21.04
N ARG A 136 9.34 -9.49 -19.93
CA ARG A 136 8.03 -8.83 -19.82
C ARG A 136 8.12 -7.53 -19.03
N LYS A 137 7.45 -6.50 -19.54
CA LYS A 137 7.38 -5.15 -18.96
C LYS A 137 6.38 -5.13 -17.82
N GLN A 138 6.71 -4.46 -16.71
CA GLN A 138 5.73 -4.17 -15.68
C GLN A 138 4.79 -3.09 -16.18
N MET A 139 3.47 -3.25 -16.02
CA MET A 139 2.48 -2.29 -16.53
C MET A 139 1.55 -1.76 -15.44
N PRO A 140 2.07 -0.97 -14.46
CA PRO A 140 1.21 -0.15 -13.63
C PRO A 140 0.38 0.77 -14.53
N SER A 141 -0.91 0.90 -14.25
CA SER A 141 -1.78 1.84 -14.93
C SER A 141 -2.42 2.73 -13.88
N SER A 142 -2.28 4.04 -14.04
CA SER A 142 -2.88 5.04 -13.16
C SER A 142 -3.66 6.05 -14.00
N PRO A 143 -4.74 6.65 -13.48
CA PRO A 143 -5.39 7.76 -14.16
C PRO A 143 -4.42 8.94 -14.30
N VAL A 144 -4.54 9.68 -15.41
CA VAL A 144 -3.80 10.93 -15.60
C VAL A 144 -4.53 12.04 -14.87
N GLU A 145 -3.87 12.63 -13.88
CA GLU A 145 -4.43 13.70 -13.05
C GLU A 145 -3.40 14.80 -12.81
N ALA A 146 -3.88 16.02 -12.53
CA ALA A 146 -3.02 17.18 -12.26
C ALA A 146 -2.40 17.18 -10.85
N ALA A 147 -2.84 16.29 -9.96
CA ALA A 147 -2.37 16.21 -8.58
C ALA A 147 -0.83 16.10 -8.52
N TYR A 148 -0.20 16.78 -7.57
CA TYR A 148 1.26 16.91 -7.52
C TYR A 148 1.98 15.57 -7.35
N ASP A 149 1.36 14.63 -6.66
CA ASP A 149 1.82 13.27 -6.38
C ASP A 149 1.43 12.26 -7.46
N ASN A 150 0.57 12.63 -8.42
CA ASN A 150 0.25 11.77 -9.54
C ASN A 150 1.53 11.43 -10.34
N PRO A 151 1.79 10.15 -10.65
CA PRO A 151 3.03 9.75 -11.31
C PRO A 151 3.21 10.37 -12.70
N HIS A 152 2.14 10.70 -13.42
CA HIS A 152 2.22 11.45 -14.68
C HIS A 152 2.74 12.87 -14.44
N SER A 153 2.11 13.60 -13.52
CA SER A 153 2.49 14.97 -13.15
C SER A 153 3.94 15.06 -12.66
N ILE A 154 4.42 14.04 -11.94
CA ILE A 154 5.82 13.93 -11.52
C ILE A 154 6.75 13.78 -12.73
N VAL A 155 6.47 12.84 -13.64
CA VAL A 155 7.31 12.61 -14.82
C VAL A 155 7.32 13.83 -15.75
N GLU A 156 6.18 14.48 -15.94
CA GLU A 156 6.07 15.69 -16.75
C GLU A 156 6.91 16.84 -16.15
N PHE A 157 6.82 17.05 -14.83
CA PHE A 157 7.67 18.01 -14.13
C PHE A 157 9.16 17.69 -14.26
N LEU A 158 9.57 16.43 -14.06
CA LEU A 158 10.96 16.01 -14.21
C LEU A 158 11.46 16.25 -15.63
N ASN A 159 10.65 15.93 -16.64
CA ASN A 159 10.98 16.16 -18.05
C ASN A 159 11.22 17.65 -18.34
N GLY A 160 10.33 18.53 -17.85
CA GLY A 160 10.50 19.98 -17.98
C GLY A 160 11.75 20.49 -17.26
N TRP A 161 11.92 20.11 -15.99
CA TRP A 161 13.04 20.57 -15.15
C TRP A 161 14.41 20.13 -15.69
N THR A 162 14.50 18.93 -16.27
CA THR A 162 15.75 18.38 -16.80
C THR A 162 15.94 18.61 -18.31
N ALA A 163 15.02 19.32 -18.98
CA ALA A 163 15.06 19.52 -20.43
C ALA A 163 16.37 20.16 -20.92
N ARG A 164 16.90 21.14 -20.18
CA ARG A 164 18.21 21.75 -20.48
C ARG A 164 19.35 20.74 -20.38
N LEU A 165 19.34 19.90 -19.35
CA LEU A 165 20.41 18.92 -19.13
C LEU A 165 20.52 17.92 -20.28
N ARG A 166 19.42 17.60 -20.97
CA ARG A 166 19.43 16.68 -22.12
C ARG A 166 20.26 17.19 -23.29
N LYS A 167 20.24 18.51 -23.50
CA LYS A 167 21.05 19.17 -24.55
C LYS A 167 22.54 19.18 -24.20
N LEU A 168 22.87 19.12 -22.91
CA LEU A 168 24.23 19.15 -22.39
C LEU A 168 24.79 17.74 -22.10
N ALA A 169 23.92 16.74 -22.06
CA ALA A 169 24.26 15.36 -21.77
C ALA A 169 24.88 14.68 -22.98
N LYS A 170 25.72 13.67 -22.74
CA LYS A 170 26.18 12.81 -23.83
C LYS A 170 25.00 12.04 -24.43
N PRO A 171 25.02 11.72 -25.74
CA PRO A 171 23.89 11.07 -26.42
C PRO A 171 23.41 9.79 -25.74
N GLU A 172 24.30 9.03 -25.10
CA GLU A 172 23.99 7.74 -24.47
C GLU A 172 23.12 7.87 -23.22
N ILE A 173 23.15 9.03 -22.55
CA ILE A 173 22.41 9.27 -21.31
C ILE A 173 21.33 10.34 -21.45
N ALA A 174 21.27 11.05 -22.59
CA ALA A 174 20.34 12.16 -22.80
C ALA A 174 18.85 11.77 -22.63
N ASN A 175 18.51 10.50 -22.89
CA ASN A 175 17.14 9.98 -22.74
C ASN A 175 16.81 9.49 -21.31
N ARG A 176 17.71 9.61 -20.34
CA ARG A 176 17.41 9.19 -18.96
C ARG A 176 16.34 10.10 -18.34
N LEU A 177 15.45 9.50 -17.55
CA LEU A 177 14.45 10.28 -16.80
C LEU A 177 15.12 11.12 -15.70
N LEU A 178 16.00 10.47 -14.93
CA LEU A 178 16.61 11.02 -13.72
C LEU A 178 18.01 11.59 -13.99
N LEU A 179 18.07 12.67 -14.75
CA LEU A 179 19.30 13.43 -14.98
C LEU A 179 19.57 14.40 -13.82
N PHE A 180 20.83 14.51 -13.42
CA PHE A 180 21.27 15.47 -12.41
C PHE A 180 22.69 15.98 -12.68
N VAL A 181 23.09 16.98 -11.92
CA VAL A 181 24.47 17.46 -11.85
C VAL A 181 25.02 17.25 -10.43
N PRO A 182 26.08 16.43 -10.25
CA PRO A 182 26.72 16.21 -8.96
C PRO A 182 27.13 17.53 -8.27
N ARG A 183 27.16 17.57 -6.94
CA ARG A 183 27.63 18.74 -6.19
C ARG A 183 29.16 18.77 -6.09
N THR A 184 29.84 18.69 -7.23
CA THR A 184 31.30 18.78 -7.36
C THR A 184 31.70 19.99 -8.22
N ALA A 185 32.91 20.50 -8.02
CA ALA A 185 33.42 21.70 -8.70
C ALA A 185 33.47 21.55 -10.24
N PHE A 186 33.68 20.33 -10.72
CA PHE A 186 33.63 19.95 -12.14
C PHE A 186 32.62 18.82 -12.30
N SER A 187 31.39 19.16 -12.65
CA SER A 187 30.31 18.18 -12.80
C SER A 187 29.63 18.35 -14.15
N GLY A 188 29.83 17.36 -15.02
CA GLY A 188 28.97 17.15 -16.18
C GLY A 188 27.60 16.59 -15.76
N VAL A 189 26.70 16.51 -16.73
CA VAL A 189 25.41 15.84 -16.54
C VAL A 189 25.64 14.34 -16.26
N SER A 190 24.93 13.81 -15.28
CA SER A 190 25.03 12.43 -14.82
C SER A 190 23.65 11.86 -14.51
N PHE A 191 23.60 10.57 -14.17
CA PHE A 191 22.39 9.82 -13.85
C PHE A 191 22.71 8.82 -12.73
N PHE A 192 21.69 8.16 -12.17
CA PHE A 192 21.91 7.13 -11.15
C PHE A 192 22.34 5.83 -11.81
N GLU A 193 23.62 5.49 -11.68
CA GLU A 193 24.10 4.16 -12.03
C GLU A 193 23.46 3.09 -11.16
N VAL A 194 23.23 1.93 -11.76
CA VAL A 194 22.63 0.78 -11.08
C VAL A 194 23.63 -0.36 -11.12
N GLU A 195 24.19 -0.72 -9.97
CA GLU A 195 25.02 -1.91 -9.80
C GLU A 195 24.23 -2.95 -9.01
N SER A 196 24.09 -4.17 -9.57
CA SER A 196 23.58 -5.34 -8.84
C SER A 196 22.22 -5.15 -8.13
N GLY A 197 21.34 -4.29 -8.65
CA GLY A 197 20.01 -4.05 -8.09
C GLY A 197 19.96 -3.11 -6.87
N VAL A 198 21.10 -2.53 -6.48
CA VAL A 198 21.22 -1.45 -5.50
C VAL A 198 21.51 -0.16 -6.28
N GLY A 199 20.87 0.95 -5.93
CA GLY A 199 21.28 2.24 -6.52
C GLY A 199 22.74 2.50 -6.16
N GLY A 200 23.55 2.97 -7.11
CA GLY A 200 24.98 3.21 -6.91
C GLY A 200 25.27 4.16 -5.74
N THR A 201 26.56 4.32 -5.40
CA THR A 201 27.03 5.11 -4.24
C THR A 201 26.41 6.52 -4.16
N THR A 202 26.16 7.16 -5.30
CA THR A 202 25.50 8.47 -5.39
C THR A 202 24.06 8.43 -4.89
N TRP A 203 23.27 7.40 -5.25
CA TRP A 203 21.90 7.22 -4.73
C TRP A 203 21.92 6.94 -3.22
N ALA A 204 22.77 6.03 -2.77
CA ALA A 204 22.87 5.68 -1.35
C ALA A 204 23.19 6.91 -0.49
N THR A 205 24.11 7.76 -0.95
CA THR A 205 24.46 9.03 -0.30
C THR A 205 23.30 10.02 -0.31
N ALA A 206 22.64 10.21 -1.46
CA ALA A 206 21.51 11.12 -1.57
C ALA A 206 20.35 10.72 -0.67
N LEU A 207 20.02 9.42 -0.61
CA LEU A 207 18.98 8.88 0.26
C LEU A 207 19.38 9.00 1.74
N ARG A 208 20.65 8.78 2.09
CA ARG A 208 21.12 8.99 3.47
C ARG A 208 20.88 10.42 3.92
N ASN A 209 21.34 11.40 3.15
CA ASN A 209 21.17 12.81 3.47
C ASN A 209 19.68 13.18 3.54
N PHE A 210 18.84 12.64 2.64
CA PHE A 210 17.39 12.83 2.72
C PHE A 210 16.80 12.34 4.04
N ARG A 211 17.22 11.17 4.52
CA ARG A 211 16.74 10.64 5.81
C ARG A 211 17.17 11.51 6.98
N GLU A 212 18.42 11.99 6.96
CA GLU A 212 18.97 12.88 8.00
C GLU A 212 18.20 14.20 8.03
N ASP A 213 18.00 14.84 6.88
CA ASP A 213 17.27 16.11 6.76
C ASP A 213 15.81 16.02 7.24
N HIS A 214 15.23 14.82 7.23
CA HIS A 214 13.82 14.57 7.57
C HIS A 214 13.64 13.69 8.82
N ASN A 215 14.70 13.42 9.59
CA ASN A 215 14.67 12.56 10.78
C ASN A 215 14.01 11.19 10.57
N LEU A 216 14.25 10.56 9.41
CA LEU A 216 13.64 9.29 9.04
C LEU A 216 14.49 8.10 9.50
N LYS A 217 13.81 7.02 9.92
CA LYS A 217 14.46 5.72 10.19
C LYS A 217 15.22 5.23 8.96
N ARG A 218 16.24 4.39 9.18
CA ARG A 218 17.03 3.81 8.09
C ARG A 218 16.14 2.91 7.23
N PHE A 219 15.99 3.27 5.96
CA PHE A 219 15.37 2.42 4.93
C PHE A 219 16.14 2.46 3.59
N THR A 220 15.88 1.50 2.72
CA THR A 220 16.41 1.43 1.35
C THR A 220 15.27 1.46 0.31
N LEU A 221 15.59 1.83 -0.93
CA LEU A 221 14.60 1.84 -2.01
C LEU A 221 14.02 0.44 -2.30
N GLN A 222 14.78 -0.63 -2.02
CA GLN A 222 14.34 -2.01 -2.17
C GLN A 222 13.19 -2.37 -1.22
N GLN A 223 13.07 -1.69 -0.07
CA GLN A 223 12.01 -1.94 0.92
C GLN A 223 10.68 -1.30 0.53
N VAL A 224 10.68 -0.25 -0.30
CA VAL A 224 9.44 0.49 -0.66
C VAL A 224 8.43 -0.40 -1.38
N ARG A 225 8.90 -1.20 -2.34
CA ARG A 225 8.02 -2.08 -3.14
C ARG A 225 7.35 -3.17 -2.28
N PRO A 226 8.07 -3.98 -1.49
CA PRO A 226 7.45 -4.91 -0.54
C PRO A 226 6.42 -4.24 0.38
N THR A 227 6.77 -3.11 1.00
CA THR A 227 5.84 -2.40 1.90
C THR A 227 4.55 -1.97 1.17
N THR A 228 4.66 -1.48 -0.06
CA THR A 228 3.49 -1.05 -0.84
C THR A 228 2.60 -2.23 -1.20
N LEU A 229 3.19 -3.39 -1.50
CA LEU A 229 2.43 -4.63 -1.77
C LEU A 229 1.76 -5.18 -0.52
N ASP A 230 2.44 -5.11 0.63
CA ASP A 230 1.87 -5.50 1.92
C ASP A 230 0.67 -4.63 2.31
N ILE A 231 0.75 -3.32 2.10
CA ILE A 231 -0.38 -2.40 2.32
C ILE A 231 -1.54 -2.76 1.40
N GLY A 232 -1.26 -2.96 0.10
CA GLY A 232 -2.29 -3.37 -0.86
C GLY A 232 -2.97 -4.70 -0.46
N ARG A 233 -2.20 -5.66 0.06
CA ARG A 233 -2.72 -6.93 0.56
C ARG A 233 -3.62 -6.74 1.78
N ALA A 234 -3.21 -5.90 2.72
CA ALA A 234 -4.00 -5.61 3.92
C ALA A 234 -5.33 -4.91 3.60
N ILE A 235 -5.36 -4.01 2.60
CA ILE A 235 -6.58 -3.33 2.13
C ILE A 235 -7.57 -4.31 1.46
N HIS A 236 -7.07 -5.41 0.91
CA HIS A 236 -7.87 -6.42 0.20
C HIS A 236 -8.00 -7.72 0.99
N ASP A 237 -8.23 -7.65 2.30
CA ASP A 237 -8.51 -8.80 3.18
C ASP A 237 -7.50 -9.95 3.08
N ASN A 238 -6.22 -9.57 2.92
CA ASN A 238 -5.08 -10.46 2.72
C ASN A 238 -5.09 -11.28 1.42
N ASP A 239 -5.85 -10.86 0.41
CA ASP A 239 -5.90 -11.52 -0.90
C ASP A 239 -4.53 -11.52 -1.60
N LEU A 240 -3.97 -12.72 -1.74
CA LEU A 240 -2.71 -12.96 -2.44
C LEU A 240 -2.79 -12.61 -3.93
N ARG A 241 -3.97 -12.77 -4.56
CA ARG A 241 -4.18 -12.43 -5.97
C ARG A 241 -4.25 -10.93 -6.18
N ALA A 242 -4.89 -10.18 -5.29
CA ALA A 242 -4.82 -8.73 -5.28
C ALA A 242 -3.37 -8.25 -5.17
N ALA A 243 -2.59 -8.79 -4.22
CA ALA A 243 -1.16 -8.47 -4.09
C ALA A 243 -0.33 -8.86 -5.32
N GLN A 244 -0.63 -10.00 -5.94
CA GLN A 244 0.00 -10.46 -7.18
C GLN A 244 -0.30 -9.52 -8.36
N ALA A 245 -1.55 -9.10 -8.52
CA ALA A 245 -1.98 -8.16 -9.55
C ALA A 245 -1.37 -6.77 -9.33
N LEU A 246 -1.31 -6.31 -8.07
CA LEU A 246 -0.64 -5.07 -7.70
C LEU A 246 0.88 -5.12 -7.95
N GLY A 247 1.51 -6.27 -7.73
CA GLY A 247 2.92 -6.50 -7.98
C GLY A 247 3.26 -6.77 -9.45
N ASP A 248 2.27 -7.09 -10.28
CA ASP A 248 2.49 -7.63 -11.63
C ASP A 248 3.43 -8.86 -11.60
N HIS A 249 3.19 -9.76 -10.65
CA HIS A 249 3.97 -10.99 -10.47
C HIS A 249 3.38 -12.15 -11.28
N ARG A 250 4.24 -12.94 -11.95
CA ARG A 250 3.79 -14.11 -12.73
C ARG A 250 3.22 -15.21 -11.84
N SER A 251 3.88 -15.47 -10.72
CA SER A 251 3.52 -16.55 -9.81
C SER A 251 3.05 -15.97 -8.48
N PRO A 252 1.95 -16.48 -7.90
CA PRO A 252 1.61 -16.24 -6.51
C PRO A 252 2.77 -16.58 -5.57
N GLU A 253 3.59 -17.57 -5.92
CA GLU A 253 4.76 -18.00 -5.14
C GLU A 253 5.79 -16.88 -5.00
N THR A 254 6.00 -16.08 -6.05
CA THR A 254 6.93 -14.95 -5.99
C THR A 254 6.42 -13.88 -5.02
N THR A 255 5.11 -13.62 -5.03
CA THR A 255 4.47 -12.73 -4.05
C THR A 255 4.61 -13.29 -2.64
N ASN A 256 4.35 -14.60 -2.46
CA ASN A 256 4.33 -15.23 -1.15
C ASN A 256 5.73 -15.35 -0.52
N SER A 257 6.74 -15.73 -1.31
CA SER A 257 8.10 -15.97 -0.81
C SER A 257 8.91 -14.69 -0.59
N HIS A 258 8.83 -13.72 -1.52
CA HIS A 258 9.67 -12.51 -1.50
C HIS A 258 8.99 -11.27 -0.93
N TYR A 259 7.65 -11.27 -0.84
CA TYR A 259 6.87 -10.07 -0.52
C TYR A 259 5.82 -10.30 0.56
N THR A 260 5.98 -11.34 1.40
CA THR A 260 5.17 -11.54 2.61
C THR A 260 6.02 -11.17 3.83
N SER A 261 5.65 -10.10 4.53
CA SER A 261 6.28 -9.72 5.80
C SER A 261 6.01 -10.72 6.93
N GLY A 262 6.80 -10.64 8.01
CA GLY A 262 6.59 -11.45 9.22
C GLY A 262 5.16 -11.33 9.78
N ALA A 263 4.65 -10.09 9.88
CA ALA A 263 3.29 -9.83 10.33
C ALA A 263 2.22 -10.50 9.43
N GLN A 264 2.46 -10.58 8.13
CA GLN A 264 1.56 -11.29 7.22
C GLN A 264 1.64 -12.81 7.37
N ARG A 265 2.82 -13.35 7.69
CA ARG A 265 2.98 -14.79 7.97
C ARG A 265 2.21 -15.17 9.24
N GLU A 266 2.29 -14.32 10.27
CA GLU A 266 1.58 -14.51 11.53
C GLU A 266 0.05 -14.48 11.34
N ARG A 267 -0.49 -13.46 10.67
CA ARG A 267 -1.92 -13.42 10.31
C ARG A 267 -2.40 -14.63 9.51
N ASN A 268 -1.59 -15.08 8.55
CA ASN A 268 -1.93 -16.28 7.78
C ASN A 268 -1.88 -17.54 8.66
N ALA A 269 -0.98 -17.61 9.63
CA ALA A 269 -0.89 -18.72 10.58
C ALA A 269 -2.10 -18.72 11.53
N GLU A 270 -2.53 -17.56 12.03
CA GLU A 270 -3.75 -17.38 12.82
C GLU A 270 -4.98 -17.89 12.04
N ARG A 271 -5.18 -17.36 10.82
CA ARG A 271 -6.30 -17.76 9.96
C ARG A 271 -6.28 -19.24 9.59
N LEU A 272 -5.09 -19.80 9.34
CA LEU A 272 -4.94 -21.24 9.11
C LEU A 272 -5.31 -22.03 10.36
N GLY A 273 -4.94 -21.54 11.54
CA GLY A 273 -5.32 -22.11 12.84
C GLY A 273 -6.83 -22.12 13.03
N GLU A 274 -7.51 -20.99 12.80
CA GLU A 274 -8.97 -20.86 12.86
C GLU A 274 -9.66 -21.88 11.95
N ILE A 275 -9.32 -21.88 10.65
CA ILE A 275 -9.91 -22.80 9.65
C ILE A 275 -9.63 -24.26 10.02
N SER A 276 -8.41 -24.57 10.47
CA SER A 276 -8.03 -25.94 10.84
C SER A 276 -8.84 -26.42 12.05
N THR A 277 -9.08 -25.54 13.02
CA THR A 277 -9.83 -25.85 14.24
C THR A 277 -11.32 -26.04 13.95
N LEU A 278 -11.91 -25.18 13.12
CA LEU A 278 -13.29 -25.31 12.66
C LEU A 278 -13.49 -26.60 11.84
N ARG A 279 -12.55 -26.90 10.94
CA ARG A 279 -12.57 -28.15 10.15
C ARG A 279 -12.46 -29.37 11.06
N ARG A 280 -11.66 -29.30 12.13
CA ARG A 280 -11.58 -30.38 13.11
C ARG A 280 -12.90 -30.57 13.84
N ARG A 281 -13.56 -29.49 14.29
CA ARG A 281 -14.91 -29.57 14.90
C ARG A 281 -15.94 -30.15 13.95
N TRP A 282 -15.90 -29.78 12.67
CA TRP A 282 -16.77 -30.38 11.64
C TRP A 282 -16.58 -31.90 11.56
N LEU A 283 -15.33 -32.39 11.59
CA LEU A 283 -15.05 -33.84 11.63
C LEU A 283 -15.53 -34.48 12.93
N ASP A 284 -15.23 -33.87 14.09
CA ASP A 284 -15.57 -34.41 15.41
C ASP A 284 -17.09 -34.45 15.65
N THR A 285 -17.86 -33.63 14.93
CA THR A 285 -19.33 -33.62 14.96
C THR A 285 -19.96 -34.45 13.85
N GLY A 286 -19.19 -35.19 13.04
CA GLY A 286 -19.72 -35.95 11.90
C GLY A 286 -20.38 -35.06 10.83
N GLY A 287 -19.95 -33.81 10.73
CA GLY A 287 -20.46 -32.81 9.81
C GLY A 287 -21.64 -31.98 10.31
N LYS A 288 -22.09 -32.17 11.57
CA LYS A 288 -23.26 -31.47 12.11
C LYS A 288 -23.00 -29.98 12.37
N ALA A 289 -21.80 -29.63 12.84
CA ALA A 289 -21.39 -28.24 13.05
C ALA A 289 -20.63 -27.72 11.83
N ASP A 290 -21.34 -27.14 10.86
CA ASP A 290 -20.77 -26.56 9.63
C ASP A 290 -20.89 -25.03 9.62
N PRO A 291 -19.77 -24.29 9.74
CA PRO A 291 -19.79 -22.83 9.77
C PRO A 291 -19.97 -22.20 8.38
N ARG A 292 -19.85 -22.96 7.27
CA ARG A 292 -19.77 -22.40 5.91
C ARG A 292 -21.06 -21.71 5.43
N ASN A 293 -22.20 -22.04 6.04
CA ASN A 293 -23.50 -21.46 5.71
C ASN A 293 -23.94 -20.39 6.73
N ALA A 294 -23.09 -20.07 7.71
CA ALA A 294 -23.40 -19.04 8.69
C ALA A 294 -23.25 -17.64 8.08
N PRO A 295 -24.05 -16.65 8.53
CA PRO A 295 -23.80 -15.24 8.25
C PRO A 295 -22.39 -14.80 8.64
N VAL A 296 -21.87 -13.75 7.99
CA VAL A 296 -20.49 -13.25 8.19
C VAL A 296 -20.24 -12.77 9.63
N ASP A 297 -21.29 -12.34 10.31
CA ASP A 297 -21.30 -11.82 11.68
C ASP A 297 -21.70 -12.88 12.73
N ALA A 298 -21.94 -14.12 12.31
CA ALA A 298 -22.30 -15.19 13.24
C ALA A 298 -21.09 -15.66 14.05
N ASP A 299 -21.34 -15.98 15.32
CA ASP A 299 -20.32 -16.56 16.19
C ASP A 299 -19.90 -17.95 15.69
N GLU A 300 -18.60 -18.11 15.45
CA GLU A 300 -18.00 -19.40 15.06
C GLU A 300 -17.49 -20.19 16.28
N GLY A 301 -17.52 -19.61 17.49
CA GLY A 301 -17.08 -20.24 18.73
C GLY A 301 -18.05 -21.33 19.20
N ALA A 302 -19.36 -21.08 19.12
CA ALA A 302 -20.39 -22.04 19.45
C ALA A 302 -20.45 -23.20 18.44
N VAL A 303 -20.74 -24.39 18.95
CA VAL A 303 -20.93 -25.59 18.12
C VAL A 303 -22.29 -25.62 17.42
N THR A 304 -23.30 -24.94 17.99
CA THR A 304 -24.66 -24.94 17.45
C THR A 304 -24.93 -23.61 16.74
N PRO A 305 -25.32 -23.61 15.45
CA PRO A 305 -25.57 -22.39 14.70
C PRO A 305 -26.57 -21.44 15.38
N GLY A 306 -26.29 -20.13 15.33
CA GLY A 306 -27.15 -19.09 15.93
C GLY A 306 -26.95 -18.86 17.42
N TRP A 307 -26.02 -19.58 18.06
CA TRP A 307 -25.61 -19.38 19.45
C TRP A 307 -24.21 -18.77 19.51
N GLY A 308 -23.88 -18.11 20.62
CA GLY A 308 -22.52 -17.67 20.95
C GLY A 308 -21.90 -18.50 22.07
N CYS A 309 -20.57 -18.51 22.16
CA CYS A 309 -19.85 -19.21 23.24
C CYS A 309 -18.73 -18.35 23.84
N LEU A 310 -18.78 -18.17 25.17
CA LEU A 310 -17.76 -17.43 25.91
C LEU A 310 -16.40 -18.11 25.90
N GLU A 311 -16.37 -19.42 26.11
CA GLU A 311 -15.14 -20.20 26.26
C GLU A 311 -15.23 -21.50 25.44
N PRO A 312 -15.03 -21.43 24.11
CA PRO A 312 -15.30 -22.56 23.24
C PRO A 312 -14.31 -23.73 23.38
N PHE A 313 -13.17 -23.52 24.05
CA PHE A 313 -12.15 -24.53 24.34
C PHE A 313 -12.27 -25.18 25.72
N GLU A 314 -13.21 -24.73 26.55
CA GLU A 314 -13.41 -25.20 27.93
C GLU A 314 -14.83 -25.72 28.14
N SER A 315 -15.40 -26.35 27.10
CA SER A 315 -16.74 -26.91 27.17
C SER A 315 -16.86 -27.98 28.27
N PRO A 316 -17.90 -27.94 29.12
CA PRO A 316 -18.15 -29.02 30.08
C PRO A 316 -18.60 -30.33 29.41
N TYR A 317 -18.88 -30.31 28.10
CA TYR A 317 -19.39 -31.44 27.34
C TYR A 317 -18.40 -31.98 26.30
N SER A 318 -17.16 -31.45 26.27
CA SER A 318 -16.12 -31.87 25.33
C SER A 318 -14.74 -31.81 26.01
N PRO A 319 -13.72 -32.54 25.53
CA PRO A 319 -12.39 -32.46 26.12
C PRO A 319 -11.80 -31.04 26.09
N ASN A 320 -11.22 -30.61 27.21
CA ASN A 320 -10.54 -29.31 27.33
C ASN A 320 -9.43 -29.14 26.29
N GLY A 321 -9.22 -27.90 25.83
CA GLY A 321 -8.19 -27.54 24.85
C GLY A 321 -8.58 -27.85 23.40
N LYS A 322 -9.85 -28.16 23.14
CA LYS A 322 -10.43 -28.34 21.80
C LYS A 322 -11.75 -27.58 21.71
N LEU A 323 -12.10 -27.13 20.50
CA LEU A 323 -13.43 -26.57 20.28
C LEU A 323 -14.49 -27.59 20.69
N CYS A 324 -15.51 -27.09 21.39
CA CYS A 324 -16.70 -27.84 21.75
C CYS A 324 -17.27 -28.59 20.54
N SER A 325 -17.56 -29.88 20.69
CA SER A 325 -18.21 -30.72 19.68
C SER A 325 -19.59 -31.21 20.13
N ALA A 326 -20.11 -30.71 21.25
CA ALA A 326 -21.41 -31.08 21.79
C ALA A 326 -22.58 -30.37 21.07
N PHE A 327 -22.75 -30.68 19.78
CA PHE A 327 -23.80 -30.10 18.93
C PHE A 327 -25.19 -30.23 19.57
N GLY A 328 -25.95 -29.14 19.54
CA GLY A 328 -27.30 -29.06 20.10
C GLY A 328 -27.37 -28.82 21.61
N ARG A 329 -26.24 -28.87 22.34
CA ARG A 329 -26.24 -28.67 23.81
C ARG A 329 -26.11 -27.22 24.27
N CYS A 330 -25.85 -26.29 23.35
CA CYS A 330 -25.66 -24.86 23.67
C CYS A 330 -26.72 -24.29 24.63
N PRO A 331 -28.04 -24.55 24.46
CA PRO A 331 -29.07 -23.98 25.35
C PRO A 331 -28.95 -24.37 26.83
N ALA A 332 -28.33 -25.51 27.13
CA ALA A 332 -28.13 -26.01 28.49
C ALA A 332 -26.75 -25.66 29.07
N CYS A 333 -25.83 -25.13 28.25
CA CYS A 333 -24.48 -24.78 28.66
C CYS A 333 -24.44 -23.44 29.39
N HIS A 334 -23.67 -23.36 30.47
CA HIS A 334 -23.48 -22.11 31.22
C HIS A 334 -22.53 -21.12 30.53
N LEU A 335 -21.79 -21.55 29.51
CA LEU A 335 -20.90 -20.72 28.69
C LEU A 335 -21.59 -20.15 27.43
N THR A 336 -22.88 -20.41 27.27
CA THR A 336 -23.62 -20.00 26.08
C THR A 336 -24.02 -18.54 26.15
N GLN A 337 -24.06 -17.89 24.99
CA GLN A 337 -24.69 -16.60 24.77
C GLN A 337 -25.69 -16.71 23.63
N LEU A 338 -26.64 -15.79 23.60
CA LEU A 338 -27.65 -15.71 22.54
C LEU A 338 -27.99 -14.23 22.32
N ASP A 339 -27.89 -13.77 21.08
CA ASP A 339 -28.33 -12.44 20.70
C ASP A 339 -29.86 -12.43 20.54
N ILE A 340 -30.56 -11.89 21.54
CA ILE A 340 -32.02 -11.81 21.57
C ILE A 340 -32.60 -10.82 20.54
N HIS A 341 -31.75 -10.03 19.88
CA HIS A 341 -32.16 -9.11 18.81
C HIS A 341 -31.93 -9.68 17.40
N SER A 342 -31.26 -10.83 17.30
CA SER A 342 -30.95 -11.47 16.02
C SER A 342 -32.09 -12.37 15.53
N VAL A 343 -32.65 -12.03 14.37
CA VAL A 343 -33.64 -12.87 13.67
C VAL A 343 -33.04 -14.24 13.30
N TYR A 344 -31.75 -14.28 12.95
CA TYR A 344 -31.04 -15.54 12.65
C TYR A 344 -30.91 -16.42 13.90
N ALA A 345 -30.54 -15.85 15.05
CA ALA A 345 -30.45 -16.59 16.31
C ALA A 345 -31.80 -17.14 16.76
N ALA A 346 -32.88 -16.35 16.61
CA ALA A 346 -34.25 -16.80 16.87
C ALA A 346 -34.66 -17.96 15.96
N ALA A 347 -34.40 -17.84 14.65
CA ALA A 347 -34.74 -18.88 13.67
C ALA A 347 -33.97 -20.18 13.92
N GLN A 348 -32.68 -20.10 14.24
CA GLN A 348 -31.89 -21.28 14.59
C GLN A 348 -32.29 -21.89 15.94
N SER A 349 -32.78 -21.09 16.89
CA SER A 349 -33.33 -21.60 18.16
C SER A 349 -34.62 -22.42 17.94
N LEU A 350 -35.50 -21.97 17.04
CA LEU A 350 -36.68 -22.74 16.61
C LEU A 350 -36.27 -24.01 15.84
N ASN A 351 -35.33 -23.88 14.90
CA ASN A 351 -34.81 -25.02 14.13
C ASN A 351 -34.15 -26.08 15.04
N LEU A 352 -33.45 -25.65 16.09
CA LEU A 352 -32.86 -26.53 17.08
C LEU A 352 -33.92 -27.22 17.93
N LEU A 353 -34.99 -26.52 18.33
CA LEU A 353 -36.11 -27.14 19.06
C LEU A 353 -36.73 -28.29 18.24
N ASP A 354 -36.94 -28.06 16.95
CA ASP A 354 -37.44 -29.10 16.04
C ASP A 354 -36.45 -30.25 15.90
N ALA A 355 -35.15 -29.97 15.79
CA ALA A 355 -34.11 -31.00 15.72
C ALA A 355 -34.03 -31.85 17.00
N VAL A 356 -34.16 -31.22 18.17
CA VAL A 356 -34.20 -31.90 19.48
C VAL A 356 -35.43 -32.80 19.62
N ARG A 357 -36.59 -32.34 19.11
CA ARG A 357 -37.82 -33.14 19.07
C ARG A 357 -37.72 -34.31 18.10
N ARG A 358 -37.16 -34.11 16.91
CA ARG A 358 -36.86 -35.20 15.96
C ARG A 358 -35.91 -36.22 16.57
N ALA A 359 -34.90 -35.78 17.32
CA ALA A 359 -33.96 -36.68 17.98
C ALA A 359 -34.65 -37.64 18.97
N ARG A 360 -35.82 -37.27 19.53
CA ARG A 360 -36.62 -38.16 20.39
C ARG A 360 -37.08 -39.42 19.66
N GLU A 361 -37.23 -39.37 18.35
CA GLU A 361 -37.68 -40.51 17.52
C GLU A 361 -36.53 -41.50 17.23
N THR A 362 -35.29 -41.03 17.26
CA THR A 362 -34.11 -41.81 16.83
C THR A 362 -33.16 -42.15 17.96
N MET A 363 -33.16 -41.40 19.07
CA MET A 363 -32.30 -41.63 20.23
C MET A 363 -32.89 -42.66 21.19
N ASP A 364 -32.01 -43.32 21.96
CA ASP A 364 -32.44 -44.09 23.14
C ASP A 364 -33.26 -43.21 24.11
N PRO A 365 -34.43 -43.66 24.59
CA PRO A 365 -35.31 -42.85 25.43
C PRO A 365 -34.65 -42.30 26.69
N GLN A 366 -33.83 -43.11 27.37
CA GLN A 366 -33.12 -42.68 28.58
C GLN A 366 -32.03 -41.66 28.22
N GLY A 367 -31.28 -41.94 27.14
CA GLY A 367 -30.29 -41.02 26.60
C GLY A 367 -30.87 -39.67 26.18
N TRP A 368 -32.10 -39.63 25.67
CA TRP A 368 -32.80 -38.39 25.33
C TRP A 368 -33.24 -37.63 26.59
N LEU A 369 -33.80 -38.33 27.58
CA LEU A 369 -34.20 -37.72 28.86
C LEU A 369 -33.03 -37.07 29.59
N GLU A 370 -31.86 -37.71 29.57
CA GLU A 370 -30.67 -37.19 30.26
C GLU A 370 -30.02 -36.01 29.51
N ARG A 371 -29.98 -36.06 28.17
CA ARG A 371 -29.15 -35.12 27.39
C ARG A 371 -29.95 -34.03 26.68
N MET A 372 -31.14 -34.36 26.18
CA MET A 372 -31.92 -33.48 25.31
C MET A 372 -33.15 -32.88 25.99
N ALA A 373 -33.77 -33.57 26.96
CA ALA A 373 -34.88 -32.98 27.71
C ALA A 373 -34.50 -31.68 28.46
N PRO A 374 -33.29 -31.54 29.06
CA PRO A 374 -32.87 -30.26 29.64
C PRO A 374 -32.70 -29.15 28.60
N VAL A 375 -32.26 -29.51 27.38
CA VAL A 375 -32.11 -28.57 26.26
C VAL A 375 -33.47 -28.08 25.79
N GLU A 376 -34.43 -28.98 25.53
CA GLU A 376 -35.80 -28.61 25.14
C GLU A 376 -36.44 -27.72 26.21
N LYS A 377 -36.31 -28.10 27.48
CA LYS A 377 -36.85 -27.31 28.60
C LYS A 377 -36.28 -25.89 28.61
N LYS A 378 -34.95 -25.73 28.43
CA LYS A 378 -34.30 -24.41 28.37
C LYS A 378 -34.71 -23.61 27.14
N LEU A 379 -34.82 -24.24 25.98
CA LEU A 379 -35.30 -23.57 24.77
C LEU A 379 -36.71 -23.01 24.96
N VAL A 380 -37.65 -23.84 25.42
CA VAL A 380 -39.07 -23.47 25.52
C VAL A 380 -39.34 -22.49 26.66
N HIS A 381 -38.75 -22.71 27.84
CA HIS A 381 -39.11 -21.95 29.04
C HIS A 381 -38.17 -20.80 29.38
N PHE A 382 -36.98 -20.75 28.79
CA PHE A 382 -36.01 -19.70 29.08
C PHE A 382 -35.65 -18.88 27.84
N TRP A 383 -35.10 -19.50 26.79
CA TRP A 383 -34.51 -18.79 25.66
C TRP A 383 -35.52 -18.21 24.67
N LEU A 384 -36.45 -19.02 24.14
CA LEU A 384 -37.44 -18.56 23.17
C LEU A 384 -38.32 -17.41 23.72
N PRO A 385 -38.74 -17.42 25.00
CA PRO A 385 -39.48 -16.30 25.57
C PRO A 385 -38.70 -14.97 25.70
N GLN A 386 -37.38 -14.95 25.54
CA GLN A 386 -36.60 -13.70 25.59
C GLN A 386 -36.71 -12.88 24.30
N PHE A 387 -37.05 -13.51 23.18
CA PHE A 387 -37.20 -12.81 21.90
C PHE A 387 -38.52 -12.03 21.88
N SER A 388 -38.53 -10.87 21.22
CA SER A 388 -39.78 -10.14 21.01
C SER A 388 -40.70 -10.91 20.04
N PRO A 389 -42.03 -10.73 20.14
CA PRO A 389 -42.98 -11.35 19.22
C PRO A 389 -42.67 -11.03 17.74
N GLU A 390 -42.23 -9.81 17.46
CA GLU A 390 -41.87 -9.36 16.10
C GLU A 390 -40.67 -10.13 15.54
N ILE A 391 -39.64 -10.37 16.36
CA ILE A 391 -38.47 -11.14 15.97
C ILE A 391 -38.86 -12.60 15.72
N LEU A 392 -39.69 -13.19 16.58
CA LEU A 392 -40.15 -14.56 16.41
C LEU A 392 -41.00 -14.75 15.14
N GLU A 393 -41.85 -13.79 14.80
CA GLU A 393 -42.60 -13.83 13.53
C GLU A 393 -41.68 -13.70 12.32
N GLN A 394 -40.69 -12.80 12.36
CA GLN A 394 -39.69 -12.70 11.29
C GLN A 394 -38.85 -13.97 11.17
N ALA A 395 -38.48 -14.58 12.30
CA ALA A 395 -37.70 -15.81 12.34
C ALA A 395 -38.41 -16.97 11.64
N LYS A 396 -39.74 -17.09 11.80
CA LYS A 396 -40.55 -18.11 11.09
C LYS A 396 -40.57 -17.93 9.57
N SER A 397 -40.32 -16.72 9.08
CA SER A 397 -40.26 -16.42 7.65
C SER A 397 -38.91 -16.77 7.00
N LEU A 398 -37.86 -17.00 7.80
CA LEU A 398 -36.56 -17.42 7.29
C LEU A 398 -36.59 -18.89 6.85
N ASN A 399 -36.31 -19.12 5.57
CA ASN A 399 -36.17 -20.46 5.04
C ASN A 399 -34.76 -21.01 5.30
N LEU A 400 -34.56 -21.63 6.46
CA LEU A 400 -33.31 -22.29 6.83
C LEU A 400 -33.40 -23.81 6.58
N PRO A 401 -32.31 -24.47 6.16
CA PRO A 401 -32.27 -25.92 6.10
C PRO A 401 -32.46 -26.51 7.52
N PRO A 402 -33.15 -27.65 7.66
CA PRO A 402 -33.31 -28.31 8.95
C PRO A 402 -31.96 -28.64 9.59
N LEU A 403 -31.80 -28.34 10.89
CA LEU A 403 -30.59 -28.76 11.60
C LEU A 403 -30.50 -30.29 11.71
N PRO A 404 -29.29 -30.87 11.65
CA PRO A 404 -29.07 -32.28 11.94
C PRO A 404 -29.59 -32.67 13.32
N THR A 405 -30.01 -33.93 13.51
CA THR A 405 -30.43 -34.41 14.83
C THR A 405 -29.23 -34.45 15.79
N PRO A 406 -29.33 -33.83 16.99
CA PRO A 406 -28.32 -33.98 18.05
C PRO A 406 -28.24 -35.43 18.56
N ASP A 407 -27.09 -35.81 19.14
CA ASP A 407 -26.85 -37.18 19.65
C ASP A 407 -26.71 -37.32 21.17
#